data_AF-A0A812WPW5-F1
#
_entry.id   AF-A0A812WPW5-F1
#
_cell.length_a   1.000
_cell.length_b   1.000
_cell.length_c   1.000
_cell.angle_alpha   90.00
_cell.angle_beta   90.00
_cell.angle_gamma   90.00
#
_symmetry.space_group_name_H-M   'P 1'
#
loop_
_entity.id
_entity.type
_entity.pdbx_description
1 polymer ?
#
loop_
_entity_poly.entity_id
_entity_poly.type
_entity_poly.pdbx_seq_one_letter_code
_entity_poly.pdbx_strand_id
1 'polypeptide(L)'
;VTWEPVESSDLAIKVVRHSYYVSASWTAYKPFEMVAVRRGELYETTVRIGIHGIEEFQFMRDADVLQVIHPAAKGGGAVHGPDSQAAGKYWRISGKTGEPWTIQLQVTPAAITITATSPRAKAIWSSKKPS
;
A
#
# COMPACT_ATOMS: atom_id res chain seq x y z
N VAL A 1 21.54 -31.01 34.76
CA VAL A 1 20.64 -30.09 34.03
C VAL A 1 20.40 -30.69 32.67
N THR A 2 19.32 -31.46 32.53
CA THR A 2 18.93 -32.17 31.31
C THR A 2 17.95 -31.28 30.56
N TRP A 3 18.36 -30.80 29.39
CA TRP A 3 17.51 -30.03 28.50
C TRP A 3 16.70 -31.02 27.66
N GLU A 4 15.38 -31.04 27.84
CA GLU A 4 14.46 -31.74 26.94
C GLU A 4 14.08 -30.79 25.79
N PRO A 5 14.27 -31.20 24.52
CA PRO A 5 13.82 -30.41 23.39
C PRO A 5 12.29 -30.46 23.35
N VAL A 6 11.65 -29.31 23.56
CA VAL A 6 10.20 -29.18 23.40
C VAL A 6 9.88 -29.42 21.93
N GLU A 7 9.04 -30.42 21.64
CA GLU A 7 8.48 -30.64 20.32
C GLU A 7 7.87 -29.32 19.84
N SER A 8 8.48 -28.76 18.80
CA SER A 8 8.03 -27.57 18.12
C SER A 8 6.71 -27.91 17.43
N SER A 9 5.61 -27.91 18.20
CA SER A 9 4.27 -28.06 17.66
C SER A 9 4.11 -27.02 16.57
N ASP A 10 3.79 -27.47 15.36
CA ASP A 10 3.48 -26.64 14.20
C ASP A 10 2.58 -25.48 14.62
N LEU A 11 3.21 -24.34 14.92
CA LEU A 11 2.56 -23.05 14.89
C LEU A 11 2.26 -22.85 13.41
N ALA A 12 1.16 -23.46 12.96
CA ALA A 12 0.49 -23.13 11.73
C ALA A 12 0.37 -21.60 11.78
N ILE A 13 1.27 -20.93 11.07
CA ILE A 13 1.29 -19.47 10.98
C ILE A 13 -0.09 -19.16 10.45
N LYS A 14 -0.96 -18.72 11.34
CA LYS A 14 -2.34 -18.40 11.01
C LYS A 14 -2.18 -17.25 10.02
N VAL A 15 -2.34 -17.53 8.73
CA VAL A 15 -2.17 -16.52 7.68
C VAL A 15 -3.31 -15.54 7.89
N VAL A 16 -3.07 -14.51 8.69
CA VAL A 16 -4.02 -13.45 8.94
C VAL A 16 -4.17 -12.73 7.62
N ARG A 17 -5.36 -12.85 7.04
CA ARG A 17 -5.71 -12.14 5.81
C ARG A 17 -6.09 -10.72 6.22
N HIS A 18 -5.36 -9.76 5.69
CA HIS A 18 -5.64 -8.35 5.88
C HIS A 18 -6.40 -7.81 4.66
N SER A 19 -7.30 -6.87 4.91
CA SER A 19 -7.88 -6.04 3.86
C SER A 19 -7.06 -4.77 3.72
N TYR A 20 -6.92 -4.28 2.49
CA TYR A 20 -6.20 -3.05 2.22
C TYR A 20 -7.13 -2.02 1.64
N TYR A 21 -6.99 -0.80 2.13
CA TYR A 21 -7.80 0.35 1.76
C TYR A 21 -6.90 1.43 1.20
N VAL A 22 -7.37 2.17 0.22
CA VAL A 22 -6.74 3.41 -0.23
C VAL A 22 -7.41 4.59 0.49
N SER A 23 -6.61 5.53 0.99
CA SER A 23 -7.06 6.84 1.49
C SER A 23 -6.41 7.89 0.59
N ALA A 24 -7.23 8.66 -0.13
CA ALA A 24 -6.74 9.51 -1.20
C ALA A 24 -7.59 10.76 -1.42
N SER A 25 -7.06 11.71 -2.18
CA SER A 25 -7.77 12.95 -2.56
C SER A 25 -9.13 12.67 -3.21
N TRP A 26 -9.21 11.69 -4.12
CA TRP A 26 -10.46 11.30 -4.79
C TRP A 26 -11.46 10.57 -3.90
N THR A 27 -11.05 10.07 -2.73
CA THR A 27 -11.94 9.45 -1.73
C THR A 27 -12.24 10.39 -0.57
N ALA A 28 -11.90 11.68 -0.70
CA ALA A 28 -11.92 12.65 0.39
C ALA A 28 -11.19 12.14 1.65
N TYR A 29 -10.08 11.41 1.43
CA TYR A 29 -9.26 10.74 2.43
C TYR A 29 -9.97 9.70 3.29
N LYS A 30 -11.19 9.30 2.92
CA LYS A 30 -11.90 8.19 3.56
C LYS A 30 -11.32 6.85 3.09
N PRO A 31 -11.26 5.81 3.94
CA PRO A 31 -10.85 4.48 3.54
C PRO A 31 -11.75 3.94 2.44
N PHE A 32 -11.16 3.52 1.33
CA PHE A 32 -11.84 2.88 0.21
C PHE A 32 -11.20 1.51 -0.04
N GLU A 33 -11.98 0.45 0.04
CA GLU A 33 -11.47 -0.92 -0.04
C GLU A 33 -10.90 -1.22 -1.43
N MET A 34 -9.71 -1.83 -1.48
CA MET A 34 -9.09 -2.29 -2.71
C MET A 34 -9.54 -3.71 -3.07
N VAL A 35 -9.58 -4.00 -4.37
CA VAL A 35 -9.95 -5.33 -4.86
C VAL A 35 -8.75 -6.25 -4.81
N ALA A 36 -8.86 -7.40 -4.15
CA ALA A 36 -7.81 -8.41 -4.14
C ALA A 36 -7.76 -9.16 -5.50
N VAL A 37 -6.76 -8.86 -6.32
CA VAL A 37 -6.53 -9.48 -7.64
C VAL A 37 -5.88 -10.85 -7.49
N ARG A 38 -4.89 -10.95 -6.59
CA ARG A 38 -4.25 -12.22 -6.20
C ARG A 38 -4.41 -12.39 -4.71
N ARG A 39 -5.10 -13.45 -4.28
CA ARG A 39 -5.48 -13.69 -2.89
C ARG A 39 -4.30 -13.49 -1.94
N GLY A 40 -4.38 -12.46 -1.10
CA GLY A 40 -3.42 -12.17 -0.04
C GLY A 40 -2.16 -11.42 -0.47
N GLU A 41 -1.91 -11.24 -1.76
CA GLU A 41 -0.64 -10.71 -2.27
C GLU A 41 -0.77 -9.44 -3.08
N LEU A 42 -1.82 -9.29 -3.90
CA LEU A 42 -1.98 -8.17 -4.82
C LEU A 42 -3.39 -7.57 -4.70
N TYR A 43 -3.43 -6.27 -4.45
CA TYR A 43 -4.64 -5.47 -4.32
C TYR A 43 -4.62 -4.37 -5.35
N GLU A 44 -5.76 -4.05 -5.95
CA GLU A 44 -5.86 -3.08 -7.04
C GLU A 44 -7.05 -2.13 -6.86
N THR A 45 -6.87 -0.90 -7.34
CA THR A 45 -7.95 0.05 -7.57
C THR A 45 -7.64 0.88 -8.81
N THR A 46 -8.68 1.46 -9.41
CA THR A 46 -8.54 2.35 -10.57
C THR A 46 -9.12 3.71 -10.23
N VAL A 47 -8.40 4.77 -10.61
CA VAL A 47 -8.80 6.16 -10.42
C VAL A 47 -8.65 6.93 -11.73
N ARG A 48 -9.40 8.01 -11.88
CA ARG A 48 -9.17 9.02 -12.92
C ARG A 48 -8.65 10.30 -12.27
N ILE A 49 -7.61 10.89 -12.86
CA ILE A 49 -7.08 12.18 -12.38
C ILE A 49 -8.17 13.26 -12.46
N GLY A 50 -8.38 13.98 -11.37
CA GLY A 50 -9.33 15.09 -11.27
C GLY A 50 -8.86 16.35 -11.99
N ILE A 51 -9.65 17.42 -11.85
CA ILE A 51 -9.41 18.70 -12.55
C ILE A 51 -8.10 19.39 -12.17
N HIS A 52 -7.53 19.04 -11.00
CA HIS A 52 -6.28 19.60 -10.51
C HIS A 52 -5.04 18.94 -11.15
N GLY A 53 -5.22 17.87 -11.91
CA GLY A 53 -4.12 17.19 -12.61
C GLY A 53 -3.18 16.39 -11.69
N ILE A 54 -3.45 16.37 -10.38
CA ILE A 54 -2.62 15.72 -9.35
C ILE A 54 -3.55 15.02 -8.36
N GLU A 55 -3.19 13.80 -7.99
CA GLU A 55 -3.87 13.06 -6.94
C GLU A 55 -2.86 12.57 -5.88
N GLU A 56 -3.30 12.60 -4.62
CA GLU A 56 -2.53 12.21 -3.45
C GLU A 56 -3.14 10.96 -2.81
N PHE A 57 -2.31 10.00 -2.42
CA PHE A 57 -2.81 8.77 -1.81
C PHE A 57 -1.82 8.12 -0.84
N GLN A 58 -2.38 7.30 0.04
CA GLN A 58 -1.73 6.37 0.95
C GLN A 58 -2.62 5.14 1.13
N PHE A 59 -2.13 4.10 1.80
CA PHE A 59 -2.92 2.90 2.07
C PHE A 59 -3.09 2.66 3.56
N MET A 60 -4.14 1.95 3.93
CA MET A 60 -4.43 1.53 5.30
C MET A 60 -4.61 0.02 5.33
N ARG A 61 -4.01 -0.63 6.32
CA ARG A 61 -4.29 -2.03 6.63
C ARG A 61 -5.51 -2.09 7.56
N ASP A 62 -6.48 -2.92 7.20
CA ASP A 62 -7.71 -3.16 7.97
C ASP A 62 -8.49 -1.87 8.34
N ALA A 63 -8.38 -0.83 7.50
CA ALA A 63 -8.94 0.50 7.72
C ALA A 63 -8.52 1.15 9.06
N ASP A 64 -7.37 0.74 9.61
CA ASP A 64 -6.82 1.26 10.87
C ASP A 64 -5.88 2.45 10.61
N VAL A 65 -6.18 3.59 11.23
CA VAL A 65 -5.38 4.82 11.15
C VAL A 65 -4.02 4.72 11.83
N LEU A 66 -3.80 3.68 12.64
CA LEU A 66 -2.50 3.36 13.23
C LEU A 66 -1.66 2.42 12.36
N GLN A 67 -2.22 1.92 11.26
CA GLN A 67 -1.58 0.95 10.37
C GLN A 67 -1.59 1.45 8.92
N VAL A 68 -0.95 2.59 8.73
CA VAL A 68 -0.92 3.28 7.44
C VAL A 68 0.37 2.97 6.70
N ILE A 69 0.26 2.61 5.44
CA ILE A 69 1.37 2.44 4.51
C ILE A 69 1.51 3.75 3.74
N HIS A 70 2.65 4.41 3.90
CA HIS A 70 2.88 5.78 3.44
C HIS A 70 4.30 5.95 2.90
N PRO A 71 4.62 7.03 2.14
CA PRO A 71 5.98 7.27 1.71
C PRO A 71 6.89 7.69 2.87
N ALA A 72 8.19 7.50 2.70
CA ALA A 72 9.22 7.93 3.65
C ALA A 72 9.15 9.44 3.96
N ALA A 73 8.83 10.28 2.97
CA ALA A 73 8.79 11.74 3.11
C ALA A 73 7.55 12.35 2.46
N LYS A 74 7.30 13.63 2.77
CA LYS A 74 6.26 14.43 2.12
C LYS A 74 6.60 14.58 0.64
N GLY A 75 5.67 14.21 -0.24
CA GLY A 75 5.87 14.26 -1.69
C GLY A 75 6.40 12.96 -2.31
N GLY A 76 6.63 11.91 -1.51
CA GLY A 76 6.93 10.57 -2.00
C GLY A 76 8.18 9.95 -1.39
N GLY A 77 8.62 8.84 -1.97
CA GLY A 77 9.80 8.09 -1.55
C GLY A 77 9.52 6.60 -1.37
N ALA A 78 10.46 5.91 -0.73
CA ALA A 78 10.34 4.50 -0.40
C ALA A 78 9.11 4.23 0.48
N VAL A 79 8.64 2.99 0.46
CA VAL A 79 7.46 2.57 1.22
C VAL A 79 7.83 2.37 2.69
N HIS A 80 7.07 3.01 3.58
CA HIS A 80 7.15 2.90 5.04
C HIS A 80 5.82 2.44 5.62
N GLY A 81 5.85 2.07 6.90
CA GLY A 81 4.72 1.45 7.60
C GLY A 81 4.56 -0.04 7.30
N PRO A 82 3.43 -0.65 7.72
CA PRO A 82 2.26 0.00 8.33
C PRO A 82 2.57 0.56 9.73
N ASP A 83 2.42 1.87 9.92
CA ASP A 83 2.58 2.56 11.22
C ASP A 83 1.73 3.85 11.30
N SER A 84 1.83 4.58 12.42
CA SER A 84 1.05 5.79 12.69
C SER A 84 1.75 7.11 12.30
N GLN A 85 2.92 7.05 11.66
CA GLN A 85 3.74 8.21 11.29
C GLN A 85 3.43 8.74 9.87
N ALA A 86 2.24 8.46 9.35
CA ALA A 86 1.81 8.84 8.00
C ALA A 86 1.34 10.29 7.86
N ALA A 87 1.23 11.04 8.96
CA ALA A 87 0.65 12.39 8.95
C ALA A 87 1.32 13.29 7.88
N GLY A 88 0.53 13.71 6.89
CA GLY A 88 0.97 14.59 5.80
C GLY A 88 1.88 13.93 4.75
N LYS A 89 2.01 12.60 4.75
CA LYS A 89 2.85 11.84 3.83
C LYS A 89 1.98 11.09 2.82
N TYR A 90 2.02 11.54 1.57
CA TYR A 90 1.25 10.96 0.47
C TYR A 90 2.14 10.76 -0.74
N TRP A 91 1.94 9.66 -1.48
CA TRP A 91 2.44 9.56 -2.84
C TRP A 91 1.60 10.44 -3.74
N ARG A 92 2.24 10.90 -4.82
CA ARG A 92 1.60 11.75 -5.82
C ARG A 92 1.67 11.09 -7.18
N ILE A 93 0.54 11.13 -7.87
CA ILE A 93 0.46 10.84 -9.31
C ILE A 93 -0.07 12.08 -9.99
N SER A 94 0.39 12.32 -11.21
CA SER A 94 -0.01 13.48 -12.01
C SER A 94 -0.31 13.04 -13.42
N GLY A 95 -1.32 13.64 -14.04
CA GLY A 95 -1.72 13.32 -15.40
C GLY A 95 -2.71 14.32 -15.93
N LYS A 96 -3.24 14.05 -17.12
CA LYS A 96 -4.32 14.86 -17.68
C LYS A 96 -5.63 14.58 -16.94
N THR A 97 -6.49 15.59 -16.84
CA THR A 97 -7.86 15.40 -16.34
C THR A 97 -8.55 14.24 -17.05
N GLY A 98 -9.09 13.30 -16.29
CA GLY A 98 -9.75 12.10 -16.79
C GLY A 98 -8.82 10.93 -17.13
N GLU A 99 -7.50 11.11 -17.06
CA GLU A 99 -6.52 10.06 -17.35
C GLU A 99 -6.65 8.91 -16.33
N PRO A 100 -6.83 7.66 -16.80
CA PRO A 100 -6.96 6.52 -15.90
C PRO A 100 -5.59 6.11 -15.34
N TRP A 101 -5.58 5.82 -14.05
CA TRP A 101 -4.46 5.24 -13.32
C TRP A 101 -4.92 3.97 -12.61
N THR A 102 -4.15 2.90 -12.79
CA THR A 102 -4.28 1.67 -12.02
C THR A 102 -3.26 1.69 -10.90
N ILE A 103 -3.74 1.56 -9.67
CA ILE A 103 -2.94 1.57 -8.46
C ILE A 103 -2.95 0.18 -7.86
N GLN A 104 -1.78 -0.43 -7.78
CA GLN A 104 -1.57 -1.78 -7.28
C GLN A 104 -0.71 -1.75 -6.03
N LEU A 105 -1.16 -2.45 -4.99
CA LEU A 105 -0.42 -2.70 -3.76
C LEU A 105 -0.10 -4.20 -3.70
N GLN A 106 1.18 -4.52 -3.76
CA GLN A 106 1.69 -5.86 -3.57
C GLN A 106 2.29 -5.99 -2.17
N VAL A 107 1.76 -6.91 -1.37
CA VAL A 107 2.23 -7.18 -0.01
C VAL A 107 2.76 -8.60 0.05
N THR A 108 4.05 -8.74 0.34
CA THR A 108 4.71 -10.03 0.52
C THR A 108 5.42 -10.06 1.88
N PRO A 109 5.79 -11.25 2.40
CA PRO A 109 6.58 -11.34 3.64
C PRO A 109 7.91 -10.59 3.57
N ALA A 110 8.45 -10.37 2.37
CA ALA A 110 9.76 -9.75 2.18
C ALA A 110 9.70 -8.24 1.93
N ALA A 111 8.63 -7.75 1.31
CA ALA A 111 8.52 -6.35 0.88
C ALA A 111 7.07 -5.94 0.60
N ILE A 112 6.83 -4.63 0.70
CA ILE A 112 5.66 -3.97 0.14
C ILE A 112 6.10 -3.20 -1.10
N THR A 113 5.40 -3.42 -2.21
CA THR A 113 5.65 -2.74 -3.48
C THR A 113 4.36 -2.12 -3.97
N ILE A 114 4.43 -0.85 -4.34
CA ILE A 114 3.32 -0.09 -4.91
C ILE A 114 3.66 0.18 -6.36
N THR A 115 2.71 -0.10 -7.25
CA THR A 115 2.83 0.22 -8.68
C THR A 115 1.65 1.08 -9.09
N ALA A 116 1.93 2.27 -9.61
CA ALA A 116 0.95 3.15 -10.20
C ALA A 116 1.21 3.23 -11.71
N THR A 117 0.25 2.82 -12.52
CA THR A 117 0.40 2.73 -13.98
C THR A 117 -0.70 3.52 -14.68
N SER A 118 -0.32 4.35 -15.64
CA SER A 118 -1.20 5.01 -16.59
C SER A 118 -0.74 4.68 -18.02
N PRO A 119 -1.50 5.04 -19.06
CA PRO A 119 -1.06 4.87 -20.45
C PRO A 119 0.23 5.62 -20.79
N ARG A 120 0.60 6.65 -20.00
CA ARG A 120 1.73 7.56 -20.30
C ARG A 120 2.89 7.44 -19.32
N ALA A 121 2.64 6.93 -18.12
CA ALA A 121 3.60 6.93 -17.02
C ALA A 121 3.44 5.71 -16.13
N LYS A 122 4.55 5.32 -15.50
CA LYS A 122 4.58 4.27 -14.49
C LYS A 122 5.46 4.73 -13.34
N ALA A 123 4.97 4.58 -12.12
CA ALA A 123 5.71 4.82 -10.89
C ALA A 123 5.70 3.55 -10.04
N ILE A 124 6.85 3.26 -9.42
CA ILE A 124 7.04 2.10 -8.56
C ILE A 124 7.72 2.56 -7.27
N TRP A 125 7.18 2.18 -6.13
CA TRP A 125 7.77 2.41 -4.82
C TRP A 125 7.90 1.08 -4.08
N SER A 126 9.00 0.85 -3.38
CA SER A 126 9.20 -0.36 -2.57
C SER A 126 9.75 -0.03 -1.18
N SER A 127 9.49 -0.91 -0.21
CA SER A 127 10.06 -0.84 1.13
C SER A 127 11.50 -1.36 1.18
N LYS A 128 11.92 -2.17 0.20
CA LYS A 128 13.31 -2.60 0.07
C LYS A 128 14.14 -1.49 -0.55
N LYS A 129 15.37 -1.30 -0.05
CA LYS A 129 16.37 -0.49 -0.73
C LYS A 129 16.67 -1.14 -2.10
N PRO A 130 16.75 -0.38 -3.20
CA PRO A 130 17.37 -0.90 -4.40
C PRO A 130 18.82 -1.30 -4.04
N SER A 131 19.14 -2.56 -4.28
CA SER A 131 20.48 -3.15 -4.09
C SER A 131 21.51 -2.51 -5.03
#